data_AF-A0A3D1TIG1-F1
#
_entry.id   AF-A0A3D1TIG1-F1
#
_cell.length_a   1.000
_cell.length_b   1.000
_cell.length_c   1.000
_cell.angle_alpha   90.00
_cell.angle_beta   90.00
_cell.angle_gamma   90.00
#
_symmetry.space_group_name_H-M   'P 1'
#
loop_
_entity.id
_entity.type
_entity.pdbx_description
1 polymer ?
#
loop_
_entity_poly.entity_id
_entity_poly.type
_entity_poly.pdbx_seq_one_letter_code
_entity_poly.pdbx_strand_id
1 'polypeptide(L)'
;KPHYPQNPRPTQADWMADGLMDAEGRVAEQIFVCFYMGDYDSAAWLNHHAPILWGDPAHGETLCTWAFNPNLDKRAPHVLDYVRTNQSANDWFMFGDSGAGYLNPGGLIAPRESGLPDGLDAWVRHNRAYAELYDLSITGFIIDGHSDGMGEAGMDAYLEISPDGIVGQKLPPQGVYKERMPFLRMKLDLYGTPEEAGARVAGLGGVNVPKFLFVRTILQTPSWHGEVMRIAKEQNPKIEFVDPYTFMGLLHAHYEHLRAAPLADGGREMIHYRADGAGAGIGLVAV
;
A
#
# COMPACT_ATOMS: atom_id res chain seq x y z
N LYS A 1 3.24 -21.83 12.34
CA LYS A 1 3.21 -21.15 13.67
C LYS A 1 1.82 -20.57 13.92
N PRO A 2 1.40 -20.28 15.17
CA PRO A 2 0.08 -19.68 15.42
C PRO A 2 -0.02 -18.21 15.00
N HIS A 3 1.12 -17.52 14.86
CA HIS A 3 1.21 -16.11 14.49
C HIS A 3 2.61 -15.80 13.94
N TYR A 4 2.70 -14.84 13.01
CA TYR A 4 3.93 -14.27 12.46
C TYR A 4 3.88 -12.75 12.59
N PRO A 5 4.63 -12.15 13.52
CA PRO A 5 4.55 -10.71 13.79
C PRO A 5 5.17 -9.88 12.66
N GLN A 6 4.59 -8.71 12.41
CA GLN A 6 5.21 -7.65 11.62
C GLN A 6 6.30 -6.96 12.46
N ASN A 7 7.18 -6.20 11.81
CA ASN A 7 7.98 -5.19 12.49
C ASN A 7 7.08 -4.25 13.31
N PRO A 8 7.54 -3.76 14.47
CA PRO A 8 6.77 -2.82 15.28
C PRO A 8 6.31 -1.64 14.43
N ARG A 9 5.00 -1.41 14.34
CA ARG A 9 4.44 -0.33 13.52
C ARG A 9 4.95 1.02 14.02
N PRO A 10 5.45 1.90 13.14
CA PRO A 10 5.96 3.20 13.53
C PRO A 10 4.85 4.07 14.14
N THR A 11 5.21 4.84 15.14
CA THR A 11 4.31 5.75 15.85
C THR A 11 4.57 7.20 15.45
N GLN A 12 3.67 8.09 15.85
CA GLN A 12 3.88 9.52 15.67
C GLN A 12 5.17 10.03 16.35
N ALA A 13 5.56 9.41 17.48
CA ALA A 13 6.81 9.74 18.15
C ALA A 13 8.04 9.34 17.33
N ASP A 14 7.98 8.20 16.65
CA ASP A 14 9.04 7.73 15.75
C ASP A 14 9.15 8.68 14.55
N TRP A 15 8.02 9.05 13.93
CA TRP A 15 8.02 10.00 12.81
C TRP A 15 8.57 11.39 13.18
N MET A 16 8.30 11.85 14.41
CA MET A 16 8.89 13.08 14.93
C MET A 16 10.40 12.95 15.17
N ALA A 17 10.85 11.82 15.72
CA ALA A 17 12.27 11.53 15.94
C ALA A 17 13.05 11.46 14.62
N ASP A 18 12.43 10.92 13.57
CA ASP A 18 13.00 10.78 12.23
C ASP A 18 12.86 12.06 11.37
N GLY A 19 12.23 13.12 11.89
CA GLY A 19 12.04 14.38 11.18
C GLY A 19 11.05 14.31 10.02
N LEU A 20 10.19 13.28 10.00
CA LEU A 20 9.12 13.11 9.00
C LEU A 20 7.85 13.89 9.39
N MET A 21 7.76 14.32 10.65
CA MET A 21 6.68 15.12 11.21
C MET A 21 7.23 16.10 12.25
N ASP A 22 6.61 17.27 12.38
CA ASP A 22 6.95 18.23 13.43
C ASP A 22 6.12 18.07 14.71
N ALA A 23 6.45 18.86 15.74
CA ALA A 23 5.78 18.81 17.04
C ALA A 23 4.29 19.23 16.99
N GLU A 24 3.87 19.91 15.93
CA GLU A 24 2.49 20.31 15.70
C GLU A 24 1.71 19.28 14.86
N GLY A 25 2.34 18.15 14.51
CA GLY A 25 1.73 17.09 13.71
C GLY A 25 1.71 17.37 12.20
N ARG A 26 2.46 18.38 11.72
CA ARG A 26 2.60 18.64 10.30
C ARG A 26 3.62 17.70 9.70
N VAL A 27 3.23 17.05 8.61
CA VAL A 27 4.12 16.16 7.84
C VAL A 27 5.19 16.99 7.12
N ALA A 28 6.42 16.51 7.13
CA ALA A 28 7.56 17.19 6.51
C ALA A 28 7.36 17.42 5.01
N GLU A 29 7.92 18.52 4.49
CA GLU A 29 7.86 18.93 3.08
C GLU A 29 8.74 18.06 2.14
N GLN A 30 8.48 16.75 2.14
CA GLN A 30 9.22 15.73 1.42
C GLN A 30 8.33 14.99 0.42
N ILE A 31 8.95 14.19 -0.44
CA ILE A 31 8.29 13.27 -1.36
C ILE A 31 8.44 11.88 -0.79
N PHE A 32 7.40 11.40 -0.11
CA PHE A 32 7.35 10.07 0.46
C PHE A 32 7.07 9.06 -0.65
N VAL A 33 7.93 8.05 -0.76
CA VAL A 33 7.81 6.96 -1.72
C VAL A 33 7.72 5.64 -0.97
N CYS A 34 6.67 4.88 -1.25
CA CYS A 34 6.56 3.48 -0.81
C CYS A 34 6.46 2.60 -2.05
N PHE A 35 7.27 1.55 -2.09
CA PHE A 35 7.12 0.53 -3.12
C PHE A 35 5.99 -0.44 -2.75
N TYR A 36 5.31 -0.94 -3.77
CA TYR A 36 4.54 -2.18 -3.72
C TYR A 36 5.36 -3.22 -4.45
N MET A 37 6.02 -4.12 -3.72
CA MET A 37 6.81 -5.20 -4.32
C MET A 37 5.91 -6.42 -4.49
N GLY A 38 5.36 -6.60 -5.69
CA GLY A 38 4.24 -7.52 -5.95
C GLY A 38 4.49 -8.64 -6.96
N ASP A 39 3.37 -9.20 -7.45
CA ASP A 39 3.24 -10.38 -8.33
C ASP A 39 3.64 -11.72 -7.67
N TYR A 40 3.38 -11.81 -6.36
CA TYR A 40 3.57 -13.01 -5.54
C TYR A 40 2.23 -13.68 -5.17
N ASP A 41 1.27 -13.67 -6.08
CA ASP A 41 -0.08 -14.22 -5.95
C ASP A 41 -0.19 -15.69 -6.40
N SER A 42 0.85 -16.20 -7.06
CA SER A 42 0.98 -17.61 -7.44
C SER A 42 1.96 -18.37 -6.56
N ALA A 43 1.56 -19.55 -6.10
CA ALA A 43 2.43 -20.45 -5.35
C ALA A 43 3.70 -20.83 -6.14
N ALA A 44 3.63 -20.93 -7.47
CA ALA A 44 4.79 -21.25 -8.28
C ALA A 44 5.82 -20.10 -8.28
N TRP A 45 5.35 -18.85 -8.45
CA TRP A 45 6.19 -17.67 -8.38
C TRP A 45 6.81 -17.51 -7.00
N LEU A 46 6.00 -17.65 -5.94
CA LEU A 46 6.49 -17.53 -4.57
C LEU A 46 7.58 -18.57 -4.25
N ASN A 47 7.40 -19.83 -4.64
CA ASN A 47 8.43 -20.88 -4.46
C ASN A 47 9.71 -20.59 -5.23
N HIS A 48 9.60 -20.06 -6.45
CA HIS A 48 10.77 -19.78 -7.29
C HIS A 48 11.56 -18.56 -6.80
N HIS A 49 10.85 -17.47 -6.47
CA HIS A 49 11.47 -16.18 -6.19
C HIS A 49 11.92 -16.03 -4.73
N ALA A 50 11.23 -16.60 -3.74
CA ALA A 50 11.61 -16.38 -2.35
C ALA A 50 13.08 -16.72 -2.03
N PRO A 51 13.66 -17.85 -2.51
CA PRO A 51 15.09 -18.13 -2.30
C PRO A 51 16.03 -17.12 -2.99
N ILE A 52 15.63 -16.57 -4.13
CA ILE A 52 16.40 -15.55 -4.86
C ILE A 52 16.39 -14.24 -4.07
N LEU A 53 15.22 -13.84 -3.57
CA LEU A 53 15.03 -12.58 -2.84
C LEU A 53 15.71 -12.61 -1.47
N TRP A 54 15.57 -13.71 -0.71
CA TRP A 54 16.24 -13.87 0.59
C TRP A 54 17.74 -14.18 0.47
N GLY A 55 18.17 -14.66 -0.70
CA GLY A 55 19.58 -14.87 -1.03
C GLY A 55 20.26 -13.66 -1.68
N ASP A 56 19.51 -12.58 -1.97
CA ASP A 56 20.06 -11.35 -2.53
C ASP A 56 21.00 -10.69 -1.50
N PRO A 57 22.21 -10.25 -1.88
CA PRO A 57 23.16 -9.68 -0.94
C PRO A 57 22.68 -8.39 -0.26
N ALA A 58 21.72 -7.68 -0.85
CA ALA A 58 21.14 -6.47 -0.27
C ALA A 58 19.89 -6.74 0.59
N HIS A 59 19.45 -8.00 0.72
CA HIS A 59 18.39 -8.37 1.65
C HIS A 59 18.83 -8.09 3.09
N GLY A 60 17.97 -7.44 3.87
CA GLY A 60 18.30 -6.96 5.21
C GLY A 60 18.92 -5.56 5.26
N GLU A 61 19.49 -5.07 4.16
CA GLU A 61 20.04 -3.71 4.05
C GLU A 61 19.08 -2.76 3.33
N THR A 62 18.44 -3.23 2.26
CA THR A 62 17.47 -2.46 1.49
C THR A 62 16.09 -2.54 2.12
N LEU A 63 15.43 -1.40 2.30
CA LEU A 63 14.01 -1.34 2.65
C LEU A 63 13.17 -2.06 1.60
N CYS A 64 12.52 -3.15 2.00
CA CYS A 64 11.67 -3.96 1.13
C CYS A 64 10.25 -4.00 1.69
N THR A 65 9.27 -3.81 0.81
CA THR A 65 7.84 -3.67 1.15
C THR A 65 7.04 -4.73 0.39
N TRP A 66 7.17 -5.97 0.87
CA TRP A 66 6.67 -7.19 0.24
C TRP A 66 5.15 -7.29 0.25
N ALA A 67 4.57 -7.51 -0.92
CA ALA A 67 3.15 -7.73 -1.11
C ALA A 67 2.85 -9.21 -1.42
N PHE A 68 3.23 -10.08 -0.49
CA PHE A 68 2.95 -11.51 -0.60
C PHE A 68 1.47 -11.81 -0.38
N ASN A 69 0.93 -12.76 -1.14
CA ASN A 69 -0.41 -13.26 -0.91
C ASN A 69 -0.40 -14.29 0.25
N PRO A 70 -0.97 -13.98 1.43
CA PRO A 70 -0.86 -14.86 2.59
C PRO A 70 -1.70 -16.14 2.46
N ASN A 71 -2.69 -16.19 1.56
CA ASN A 71 -3.45 -17.42 1.31
C ASN A 71 -2.58 -18.53 0.68
N LEU A 72 -1.44 -18.16 0.10
CA LEU A 72 -0.47 -19.14 -0.38
C LEU A 72 0.09 -20.02 0.74
N ASP A 73 -0.14 -19.72 2.03
CA ASP A 73 0.15 -20.62 3.15
C ASP A 73 -0.46 -22.01 2.96
N LYS A 74 -1.61 -22.12 2.28
CA LYS A 74 -2.24 -23.43 2.01
C LYS A 74 -1.54 -24.24 0.92
N ARG A 75 -0.65 -23.63 0.13
CA ARG A 75 0.03 -24.26 -1.01
C ARG A 75 1.56 -24.26 -0.91
N ALA A 76 2.13 -23.23 -0.29
CA ALA A 76 3.56 -23.03 -0.08
C ALA A 76 3.85 -22.59 1.38
N PRO A 77 3.37 -23.33 2.40
CA PRO A 77 3.52 -22.91 3.81
C PRO A 77 4.98 -22.79 4.24
N HIS A 78 5.84 -23.65 3.69
CA HIS A 78 7.27 -23.64 3.97
C HIS A 78 7.95 -22.35 3.49
N VAL A 79 7.46 -21.74 2.41
CA VAL A 79 8.00 -20.47 1.92
C VAL A 79 7.57 -19.33 2.83
N LEU A 80 6.27 -19.24 3.16
CA LEU A 80 5.78 -18.19 4.06
C LEU A 80 6.37 -18.29 5.47
N ASP A 81 6.54 -19.50 6.01
CA ASP A 81 7.24 -19.71 7.28
C ASP A 81 8.70 -19.25 7.18
N TYR A 82 9.39 -19.57 6.09
CA TYR A 82 10.79 -19.16 5.87
C TYR A 82 10.94 -17.64 5.81
N VAL A 83 10.19 -16.96 4.91
CA VAL A 83 10.33 -15.51 4.71
C VAL A 83 9.96 -14.72 5.97
N ARG A 84 8.93 -15.14 6.70
CA ARG A 84 8.49 -14.48 7.94
C ARG A 84 9.41 -14.76 9.12
N THR A 85 10.01 -15.95 9.19
CA THR A 85 10.96 -16.29 10.28
C THR A 85 12.34 -15.66 10.06
N ASN A 86 12.69 -15.36 8.81
CA ASN A 86 13.98 -14.77 8.43
C ASN A 86 13.82 -13.33 7.93
N GLN A 87 12.75 -12.63 8.34
CA GLN A 87 12.57 -11.22 8.02
C GLN A 87 13.55 -10.36 8.84
N SER A 88 14.06 -9.30 8.23
CA SER A 88 14.86 -8.26 8.88
C SER A 88 14.00 -7.07 9.32
N ALA A 89 14.63 -6.09 9.98
CA ALA A 89 13.99 -4.80 10.28
C ALA A 89 13.63 -3.98 9.02
N ASN A 90 14.19 -4.32 7.87
CA ASN A 90 13.92 -3.68 6.59
C ASN A 90 12.86 -4.42 5.76
N ASP A 91 12.35 -5.56 6.23
CA ASP A 91 11.31 -6.32 5.54
C ASP A 91 9.93 -6.01 6.10
N TRP A 92 9.16 -5.24 5.35
CA TRP A 92 7.78 -4.89 5.67
C TRP A 92 6.82 -5.64 4.76
N PHE A 93 5.62 -5.90 5.27
CA PHE A 93 4.66 -6.76 4.59
C PHE A 93 3.27 -6.15 4.61
N MET A 94 2.57 -6.29 3.49
CA MET A 94 1.19 -5.91 3.28
C MET A 94 0.48 -7.01 2.49
N PHE A 95 -0.86 -7.00 2.44
CA PHE A 95 -1.56 -7.86 1.49
C PHE A 95 -1.21 -7.45 0.06
N GLY A 96 -0.88 -8.44 -0.77
CA GLY A 96 -0.86 -8.30 -2.23
C GLY A 96 -2.25 -8.17 -2.84
N ASP A 97 -2.35 -8.24 -4.16
CA ASP A 97 -3.62 -8.12 -4.88
C ASP A 97 -4.55 -9.32 -4.64
N SER A 98 -5.79 -9.14 -4.17
CA SER A 98 -6.45 -7.95 -3.57
C SER A 98 -6.64 -8.09 -2.06
N GLY A 99 -5.80 -8.88 -1.38
CA GLY A 99 -6.00 -9.41 -0.05
C GLY A 99 -5.32 -10.77 0.10
N ALA A 100 -5.93 -11.68 0.85
CA ALA A 100 -5.57 -13.09 0.93
C ALA A 100 -6.08 -13.88 -0.29
N GLY A 101 -5.80 -13.42 -1.50
CA GLY A 101 -6.31 -14.02 -2.74
C GLY A 101 -6.40 -13.02 -3.88
N TYR A 102 -6.22 -13.51 -5.11
CA TYR A 102 -6.43 -12.72 -6.31
C TYR A 102 -7.92 -12.78 -6.70
N LEU A 103 -8.62 -11.66 -6.55
CA LEU A 103 -9.95 -11.45 -7.11
C LEU A 103 -10.24 -9.97 -7.32
N ASN A 104 -11.35 -9.70 -8.01
CA ASN A 104 -11.87 -8.38 -8.28
C ASN A 104 -13.03 -8.10 -7.31
N PRO A 105 -12.84 -7.29 -6.24
CA PRO A 105 -13.81 -7.25 -5.14
C PRO A 105 -15.18 -6.70 -5.54
N GLY A 106 -15.25 -5.81 -6.54
CA GLY A 106 -16.53 -5.36 -7.10
C GLY A 106 -17.40 -6.50 -7.64
N GLY A 107 -16.80 -7.58 -8.15
CA GLY A 107 -17.52 -8.78 -8.61
C GLY A 107 -18.10 -9.65 -7.48
N LEU A 108 -17.83 -9.30 -6.22
CA LEU A 108 -18.45 -9.93 -5.05
C LEU A 108 -19.76 -9.25 -4.65
N ILE A 109 -20.05 -8.05 -5.16
CA ILE A 109 -21.20 -7.25 -4.75
C ILE A 109 -22.44 -7.67 -5.53
N ALA A 110 -23.58 -7.82 -4.85
CA ALA A 110 -24.84 -8.16 -5.51
C ALA A 110 -25.39 -6.99 -6.35
N PRO A 111 -26.06 -7.26 -7.50
CA PRO A 111 -26.29 -8.57 -8.11
C PRO A 111 -25.04 -9.11 -8.84
N ARG A 112 -24.77 -10.41 -8.66
CA ARG A 112 -23.61 -11.09 -9.27
C ARG A 112 -24.04 -11.88 -10.50
N GLU A 113 -23.20 -11.91 -11.53
CA GLU A 113 -23.43 -12.67 -12.76
C GLU A 113 -23.68 -14.17 -12.49
N SER A 114 -23.04 -14.72 -11.45
CA SER A 114 -23.20 -16.12 -11.05
C SER A 114 -24.58 -16.45 -10.43
N GLY A 115 -25.40 -15.45 -10.11
CA GLY A 115 -26.64 -15.61 -9.34
C GLY A 115 -26.43 -15.94 -7.86
N LEU A 116 -25.18 -15.94 -7.38
CA LEU A 116 -24.87 -16.13 -5.97
C LEU A 116 -25.18 -14.86 -5.15
N PRO A 117 -25.41 -14.99 -3.83
CA PRO A 117 -25.50 -13.84 -2.94
C PRO A 117 -24.22 -13.00 -2.92
N ASP A 118 -24.35 -11.82 -2.30
CA ASP A 118 -23.22 -10.96 -1.98
C ASP A 118 -22.10 -11.75 -1.27
N GLY A 119 -20.86 -11.52 -1.70
CA GLY A 119 -19.68 -12.24 -1.24
C GLY A 119 -18.78 -11.45 -0.29
N LEU A 120 -19.07 -10.17 -0.01
CA LEU A 120 -18.18 -9.31 0.79
C LEU A 120 -17.97 -9.86 2.21
N ASP A 121 -19.03 -10.31 2.88
CA ASP A 121 -18.92 -10.90 4.22
C ASP A 121 -18.01 -12.14 4.26
N ALA A 122 -18.10 -12.98 3.23
CA ALA A 122 -17.24 -14.16 3.11
C ALA A 122 -15.79 -13.74 2.86
N TRP A 123 -15.58 -12.70 2.06
CA TRP A 123 -14.27 -12.14 1.78
C TRP A 123 -13.62 -11.52 3.02
N VAL A 124 -14.37 -10.75 3.80
CA VAL A 124 -13.90 -10.16 5.07
C VAL A 124 -13.49 -11.26 6.05
N ARG A 125 -14.34 -12.28 6.26
CA ARG A 125 -14.00 -13.40 7.15
C ARG A 125 -12.74 -14.15 6.70
N HIS A 126 -12.61 -14.38 5.40
CA HIS A 126 -11.43 -15.05 4.83
C HIS A 126 -10.15 -14.25 5.10
N ASN A 127 -10.16 -12.94 4.82
CA ASN A 127 -8.98 -12.09 5.02
C ASN A 127 -8.60 -11.90 6.48
N ARG A 128 -9.59 -11.75 7.39
CA ARG A 128 -9.33 -11.57 8.83
C ARG A 128 -8.47 -12.69 9.42
N ALA A 129 -8.72 -13.94 9.03
CA ALA A 129 -7.92 -15.07 9.49
C ALA A 129 -6.43 -14.93 9.11
N TYR A 130 -6.14 -14.37 7.93
CA TYR A 130 -4.77 -14.11 7.47
C TYR A 130 -4.18 -12.83 8.04
N ALA A 131 -4.99 -11.78 8.24
CA ALA A 131 -4.60 -10.57 8.93
C ALA A 131 -4.08 -10.88 10.35
N GLU A 132 -4.82 -11.71 11.09
CA GLU A 132 -4.44 -12.16 12.44
C GLU A 132 -3.20 -13.07 12.42
N LEU A 133 -3.12 -14.00 11.46
CA LEU A 133 -2.00 -14.93 11.37
C LEU A 133 -0.68 -14.25 10.98
N TYR A 134 -0.72 -13.28 10.08
CA TYR A 134 0.46 -12.63 9.49
C TYR A 134 0.67 -11.18 9.95
N ASP A 135 -0.14 -10.68 10.88
CA ASP A 135 -0.06 -9.31 11.38
C ASP A 135 -0.11 -8.26 10.26
N LEU A 136 -1.14 -8.36 9.42
CA LEU A 136 -1.32 -7.50 8.25
C LEU A 136 -2.57 -6.62 8.42
N SER A 137 -2.43 -5.34 8.09
CA SER A 137 -3.53 -4.36 8.15
C SER A 137 -3.50 -3.32 7.03
N ILE A 138 -2.75 -3.60 5.96
CA ILE A 138 -2.69 -2.78 4.73
C ILE A 138 -2.94 -3.69 3.51
N THR A 139 -3.76 -3.24 2.56
CA THR A 139 -3.85 -3.85 1.21
C THR A 139 -3.13 -2.98 0.20
N GLY A 140 -1.99 -3.47 -0.29
CA GLY A 140 -1.08 -2.71 -1.14
C GLY A 140 -1.52 -2.55 -2.59
N PHE A 141 -2.46 -3.38 -3.05
CA PHE A 141 -3.07 -3.21 -4.35
C PHE A 141 -4.42 -3.92 -4.41
N ILE A 142 -5.45 -3.24 -4.89
CA ILE A 142 -6.76 -3.80 -5.18
C ILE A 142 -6.94 -3.71 -6.68
N ILE A 143 -7.01 -4.88 -7.32
CA ILE A 143 -7.22 -5.01 -8.75
C ILE A 143 -8.71 -5.15 -9.03
N ASP A 144 -9.25 -4.25 -9.86
CA ASP A 144 -10.67 -4.22 -10.21
C ASP A 144 -10.92 -4.89 -11.56
N GLY A 145 -9.91 -5.00 -12.43
CA GLY A 145 -9.99 -5.62 -13.76
C GLY A 145 -11.25 -5.22 -14.52
N HIS A 146 -12.09 -6.20 -14.89
CA HIS A 146 -13.35 -5.96 -15.59
C HIS A 146 -14.56 -5.71 -14.68
N SER A 147 -14.41 -5.86 -13.36
CA SER A 147 -15.47 -5.56 -12.40
C SER A 147 -15.61 -4.06 -12.17
N ASP A 148 -16.77 -3.61 -11.71
CA ASP A 148 -16.95 -2.25 -11.23
C ASP A 148 -16.05 -1.96 -10.02
N GLY A 149 -15.80 -0.68 -9.76
CA GLY A 149 -15.16 -0.25 -8.52
C GLY A 149 -16.00 -0.65 -7.32
N MET A 150 -15.33 -0.92 -6.21
CA MET A 150 -15.92 -1.54 -5.01
C MET A 150 -17.06 -0.77 -4.32
N GLY A 151 -17.25 0.52 -4.64
CA GLY A 151 -18.25 1.37 -3.99
C GLY A 151 -18.09 1.47 -2.47
N GLU A 152 -19.08 2.05 -1.79
CA GLU A 152 -19.03 2.23 -0.33
C GLU A 152 -19.01 0.89 0.43
N ALA A 153 -19.80 -0.09 -0.01
CA ALA A 153 -19.87 -1.41 0.63
C ALA A 153 -18.53 -2.13 0.62
N GLY A 154 -17.80 -2.10 -0.49
CA GLY A 154 -16.47 -2.68 -0.53
C GLY A 154 -15.44 -1.85 0.22
N MET A 155 -15.52 -0.51 0.22
CA MET A 155 -14.68 0.33 1.09
C MET A 155 -14.89 0.01 2.58
N ASP A 156 -16.12 -0.27 3.00
CA ASP A 156 -16.44 -0.72 4.36
C ASP A 156 -15.85 -2.10 4.66
N ALA A 157 -15.97 -3.04 3.71
CA ALA A 157 -15.35 -4.36 3.85
C ALA A 157 -13.81 -4.26 4.00
N TYR A 158 -13.16 -3.37 3.25
CA TYR A 158 -11.71 -3.17 3.38
C TYR A 158 -11.32 -2.41 4.65
N LEU A 159 -12.15 -1.50 5.17
CA LEU A 159 -11.92 -0.86 6.47
C LEU A 159 -11.86 -1.89 7.61
N GLU A 160 -12.58 -3.01 7.48
CA GLU A 160 -12.59 -4.11 8.44
C GLU A 160 -11.35 -5.02 8.36
N ILE A 161 -10.65 -5.04 7.22
CA ILE A 161 -9.50 -5.92 6.94
C ILE A 161 -8.19 -5.15 7.02
N SER A 162 -8.15 -3.96 6.41
CA SER A 162 -6.95 -3.17 6.15
C SER A 162 -7.13 -1.73 6.65
N PRO A 163 -7.40 -1.53 7.95
CA PRO A 163 -7.69 -0.21 8.50
C PRO A 163 -6.53 0.77 8.39
N ASP A 164 -5.28 0.29 8.27
CA ASP A 164 -4.09 1.13 8.15
C ASP A 164 -3.85 1.57 6.71
N GLY A 165 -4.60 1.06 5.73
CA GLY A 165 -4.69 1.67 4.43
C GLY A 165 -4.91 0.72 3.26
N ILE A 166 -5.39 1.29 2.16
CA ILE A 166 -5.57 0.56 0.90
C ILE A 166 -5.06 1.33 -0.31
N VAL A 167 -4.62 0.59 -1.32
CA VAL A 167 -4.33 1.15 -2.64
C VAL A 167 -5.11 0.37 -3.69
N GLY A 168 -5.74 1.04 -4.65
CA GLY A 168 -6.60 0.38 -5.64
C GLY A 168 -6.60 1.04 -7.02
N GLN A 169 -7.07 0.32 -8.04
CA GLN A 169 -7.15 0.85 -9.41
C GLN A 169 -8.28 1.88 -9.57
N LYS A 170 -9.49 1.53 -9.12
CA LYS A 170 -10.71 2.34 -9.29
C LYS A 170 -11.04 3.16 -8.03
N LEU A 171 -10.03 3.80 -7.45
CA LEU A 171 -10.19 4.72 -6.32
C LEU A 171 -9.99 6.20 -6.73
N PRO A 172 -10.53 7.15 -5.95
CA PRO A 172 -10.10 8.54 -6.07
C PRO A 172 -8.58 8.69 -5.87
N PRO A 173 -7.95 9.80 -6.30
CA PRO A 173 -6.50 9.97 -6.25
C PRO A 173 -5.87 9.61 -4.90
N GLN A 174 -6.41 10.14 -3.81
CA GLN A 174 -5.99 9.87 -2.43
C GLN A 174 -6.96 10.48 -1.44
N GLY A 175 -6.96 10.01 -0.19
CA GLY A 175 -7.77 10.58 0.89
C GLY A 175 -7.82 9.68 2.12
N VAL A 176 -8.76 9.98 3.01
CA VAL A 176 -9.04 9.18 4.21
C VAL A 176 -10.51 8.82 4.22
N TYR A 177 -10.81 7.52 4.22
CA TYR A 177 -12.16 7.00 4.29
C TYR A 177 -12.63 6.88 5.74
N LYS A 178 -13.81 7.44 6.03
CA LYS A 178 -14.44 7.46 7.37
C LYS A 178 -13.46 7.87 8.48
N GLU A 179 -12.61 8.87 8.18
CA GLU A 179 -11.61 9.46 9.11
C GLU A 179 -10.55 8.48 9.62
N ARG A 180 -10.55 7.23 9.12
CA ARG A 180 -9.75 6.13 9.68
C ARG A 180 -8.81 5.50 8.68
N MET A 181 -9.28 5.14 7.49
CA MET A 181 -8.49 4.37 6.54
C MET A 181 -7.92 5.26 5.44
N PRO A 182 -6.61 5.52 5.41
CA PRO A 182 -5.99 6.22 4.29
C PRO A 182 -6.11 5.37 3.02
N PHE A 183 -6.29 6.02 1.88
CA PHE A 183 -6.32 5.34 0.59
C PHE A 183 -5.60 6.14 -0.49
N LEU A 184 -5.09 5.43 -1.49
CA LEU A 184 -4.48 6.01 -2.69
C LEU A 184 -4.87 5.23 -3.94
N ARG A 185 -4.89 5.90 -5.10
CA ARG A 185 -5.03 5.20 -6.38
C ARG A 185 -3.67 4.74 -6.90
N MET A 186 -3.54 3.46 -7.24
CA MET A 186 -2.38 2.94 -7.96
C MET A 186 -2.32 3.55 -9.36
N LYS A 187 -1.17 4.13 -9.73
CA LYS A 187 -1.00 4.80 -11.04
C LYS A 187 0.30 4.48 -11.75
N LEU A 188 1.28 3.90 -11.07
CA LEU A 188 2.63 3.80 -11.58
C LEU A 188 3.18 2.38 -11.45
N ASP A 189 3.52 1.84 -12.60
CA ASP A 189 4.37 0.67 -12.74
C ASP A 189 5.79 1.14 -13.03
N LEU A 190 6.75 0.62 -12.26
CA LEU A 190 8.16 0.92 -12.42
C LEU A 190 8.89 -0.31 -12.99
N TYR A 191 9.66 -0.08 -14.03
CA TYR A 191 10.34 -1.10 -14.83
C TYR A 191 11.59 -0.48 -15.48
N GLY A 192 12.43 -1.33 -16.08
CA GLY A 192 13.69 -0.93 -16.72
C GLY A 192 14.89 -1.17 -15.82
N THR A 193 16.04 -0.60 -16.20
CA THR A 193 17.25 -0.67 -15.37
C THR A 193 17.10 0.21 -14.11
N PRO A 194 17.89 -0.03 -13.05
CA PRO A 194 17.85 0.83 -11.87
C PRO A 194 18.07 2.32 -12.17
N GLU A 195 18.90 2.64 -13.17
CA GLU A 195 19.17 4.02 -13.58
C GLU A 195 17.93 4.69 -14.19
N GLU A 196 17.27 4.00 -15.12
CA GLU A 196 16.05 4.49 -15.76
C GLU A 196 14.91 4.65 -14.75
N ALA A 197 14.76 3.65 -13.87
CA ALA A 197 13.74 3.62 -12.84
C ALA A 197 13.98 4.70 -11.76
N GLY A 198 15.22 4.83 -11.27
CA GLY A 198 15.61 5.85 -10.30
C GLY A 198 15.41 7.27 -10.85
N ALA A 199 15.82 7.53 -12.09
CA ALA A 199 15.59 8.81 -12.75
C ALA A 199 14.09 9.12 -12.92
N ARG A 200 13.28 8.09 -13.23
CA ARG A 200 11.82 8.25 -13.32
C ARG A 200 11.21 8.62 -11.97
N VAL A 201 11.59 7.94 -10.89
CA VAL A 201 11.11 8.26 -9.53
C VAL A 201 11.53 9.68 -9.13
N ALA A 202 12.78 10.08 -9.38
CA ALA A 202 13.28 11.44 -9.15
C ALA A 202 12.43 12.50 -9.87
N GLY A 203 12.12 12.27 -11.14
CA GLY A 203 11.33 13.17 -11.98
C GLY A 203 9.86 13.32 -11.57
N LEU A 204 9.31 12.38 -10.79
CA LEU A 204 7.94 12.47 -10.29
C LEU A 204 7.80 13.42 -9.10
N GLY A 205 8.91 13.88 -8.51
CA GLY A 205 8.91 14.69 -7.30
C GLY A 205 8.11 15.99 -7.38
N GLY A 206 8.13 16.70 -8.51
CA GLY A 206 7.45 18.00 -8.66
C GLY A 206 7.83 19.04 -7.58
N VAL A 207 7.07 20.13 -7.49
CA VAL A 207 7.31 21.21 -6.51
C VAL A 207 6.35 21.21 -5.33
N ASN A 208 5.20 20.53 -5.44
CA ASN A 208 4.18 20.47 -4.38
C ASN A 208 4.53 19.36 -3.40
N VAL A 209 4.76 19.73 -2.13
CA VAL A 209 5.10 18.84 -1.02
C VAL A 209 4.24 19.19 0.21
N PRO A 210 3.95 18.24 1.12
CA PRO A 210 4.33 16.82 1.07
C PRO A 210 3.65 16.09 -0.10
N LYS A 211 4.33 15.08 -0.65
CA LYS A 211 3.83 14.28 -1.76
C LYS A 211 3.92 12.80 -1.44
N PHE A 212 2.91 12.04 -1.86
CA PHE A 212 2.80 10.60 -1.59
C PHE A 212 2.81 9.85 -2.92
N LEU A 213 3.83 9.03 -3.13
CA LEU A 213 4.01 8.19 -4.31
C LEU A 213 4.03 6.72 -3.91
N PHE A 214 2.97 6.00 -4.29
CA PHE A 214 2.91 4.56 -4.14
C PHE A 214 3.20 3.91 -5.48
N VAL A 215 4.26 3.10 -5.55
CA VAL A 215 4.87 2.70 -6.82
C VAL A 215 4.95 1.18 -6.92
N ARG A 216 4.32 0.60 -7.94
CA ARG A 216 4.33 -0.85 -8.16
C ARG A 216 5.60 -1.30 -8.86
N THR A 217 6.22 -2.34 -8.31
CA THR A 217 7.31 -3.11 -8.92
C THR A 217 6.91 -4.58 -9.00
N ILE A 218 7.41 -5.26 -10.03
CA ILE A 218 7.04 -6.64 -10.36
C ILE A 218 8.29 -7.50 -10.26
N LEU A 219 8.33 -8.40 -9.27
CA LEU A 219 9.38 -9.43 -9.12
C LEU A 219 10.83 -8.89 -9.15
N GLN A 220 11.04 -7.63 -8.73
CA GLN A 220 12.36 -7.00 -8.65
C GLN A 220 13.06 -7.36 -7.33
N THR A 221 14.40 -7.44 -7.34
CA THR A 221 15.18 -7.89 -6.18
C THR A 221 15.52 -6.75 -5.22
N PRO A 222 15.94 -7.05 -3.97
CA PRO A 222 16.47 -6.03 -3.06
C PRO A 222 17.60 -5.20 -3.66
N SER A 223 18.60 -5.81 -4.31
CA SER A 223 19.69 -5.08 -4.97
C SER A 223 19.19 -4.08 -6.01
N TRP A 224 18.17 -4.46 -6.80
CA TRP A 224 17.57 -3.53 -7.78
C TRP A 224 16.91 -2.34 -7.09
N HIS A 225 16.15 -2.57 -6.02
CA HIS A 225 15.48 -1.49 -5.29
C HIS A 225 16.47 -0.57 -4.59
N GLY A 226 17.52 -1.12 -3.96
CA GLY A 226 18.56 -0.33 -3.31
C GLY A 226 19.22 0.65 -4.28
N GLU A 227 19.50 0.20 -5.49
CA GLU A 227 20.10 1.06 -6.52
C GLU A 227 19.12 2.12 -7.05
N VAL A 228 17.85 1.77 -7.27
CA VAL A 228 16.80 2.74 -7.61
C VAL A 228 16.66 3.81 -6.53
N MET A 229 16.63 3.40 -5.26
CA MET A 229 16.50 4.31 -4.13
C MET A 229 17.68 5.28 -4.05
N ARG A 230 18.91 4.77 -4.20
CA ARG A 230 20.14 5.56 -4.21
C ARG A 230 20.10 6.61 -5.31
N ILE A 231 19.83 6.20 -6.56
CA ILE A 231 19.81 7.07 -7.73
C ILE A 231 18.70 8.14 -7.60
N ALA A 232 17.51 7.75 -7.14
CA ALA A 232 16.41 8.68 -6.96
C ALA A 232 16.74 9.77 -5.92
N LYS A 233 17.31 9.38 -4.76
CA LYS A 233 17.72 10.31 -3.70
C LYS A 233 18.87 11.22 -4.15
N GLU A 234 19.84 10.72 -4.89
CA GLU A 234 20.94 11.54 -5.44
C GLU A 234 20.45 12.62 -6.41
N GLN A 235 19.45 12.31 -7.23
CA GLN A 235 18.88 13.26 -8.19
C GLN A 235 17.86 14.20 -7.55
N ASN A 236 17.15 13.75 -6.52
CA ASN A 236 16.16 14.56 -5.81
C ASN A 236 16.24 14.29 -4.29
N PRO A 237 17.00 15.12 -3.55
CA PRO A 237 17.21 14.95 -2.10
C PRO A 237 15.95 15.13 -1.24
N LYS A 238 14.82 15.56 -1.81
CA LYS A 238 13.54 15.62 -1.10
C LYS A 238 12.82 14.27 -1.05
N ILE A 239 13.31 13.26 -1.78
CA ILE A 239 12.72 11.93 -1.78
C ILE A 239 13.08 11.20 -0.50
N GLU A 240 12.07 10.64 0.15
CA GLU A 240 12.24 9.77 1.29
C GLU A 240 11.50 8.45 1.04
N PHE A 241 12.24 7.35 1.13
CA PHE A 241 11.67 6.02 0.95
C PHE A 241 11.27 5.50 2.32
N VAL A 242 9.99 5.17 2.46
CA VAL A 242 9.41 4.79 3.75
C VAL A 242 8.67 3.46 3.64
N ASP A 243 8.57 2.76 4.77
CA ASP A 243 7.76 1.56 4.90
C ASP A 243 6.26 1.87 4.69
N PRO A 244 5.41 0.87 4.40
CA PRO A 244 3.99 1.10 4.12
C PRO A 244 3.21 1.70 5.30
N TYR A 245 3.57 1.39 6.54
CA TYR A 245 2.86 1.89 7.72
C TYR A 245 3.23 3.35 8.00
N THR A 246 4.50 3.73 7.87
CA THR A 246 4.91 5.14 7.87
C THR A 246 4.25 5.90 6.72
N PHE A 247 4.27 5.35 5.51
CA PHE A 247 3.66 6.01 4.34
C PHE A 247 2.18 6.33 4.58
N MET A 248 1.40 5.31 4.97
CA MET A 248 -0.04 5.46 5.18
C MET A 248 -0.37 6.33 6.39
N GLY A 249 0.42 6.21 7.46
CA GLY A 249 0.28 7.02 8.67
C GLY A 249 0.54 8.51 8.41
N LEU A 250 1.59 8.83 7.65
CA LEU A 250 1.87 10.21 7.23
C LEU A 250 0.79 10.74 6.28
N LEU A 251 0.29 9.91 5.35
CA LEU A 251 -0.83 10.30 4.48
C LEU A 251 -2.07 10.64 5.31
N HIS A 252 -2.42 9.80 6.29
CA HIS A 252 -3.54 10.04 7.20
C HIS A 252 -3.35 11.35 7.99
N ALA A 253 -2.20 11.52 8.63
CA ALA A 253 -1.89 12.72 9.40
C ALA A 253 -1.93 14.01 8.56
N HIS A 254 -1.43 13.95 7.32
CA HIS A 254 -1.50 15.10 6.41
C HIS A 254 -2.95 15.51 6.13
N TYR A 255 -3.84 14.55 5.86
CA TYR A 255 -5.26 14.84 5.62
C TYR A 255 -5.98 15.33 6.87
N GLU A 256 -5.67 14.78 8.05
CA GLU A 256 -6.22 15.29 9.31
C GLU A 256 -5.80 16.74 9.57
N HIS A 257 -4.54 17.09 9.29
CA HIS A 257 -4.06 18.47 9.39
C HIS A 257 -4.82 19.40 8.43
N LEU A 258 -4.97 19.02 7.15
CA LEU A 258 -5.73 19.80 6.17
C LEU A 258 -7.19 20.00 6.57
N ARG A 259 -7.82 19.01 7.24
CA ARG A 259 -9.20 19.10 7.72
C ARG A 259 -9.35 20.02 8.94
N ALA A 260 -8.32 20.10 9.78
CA ALA A 260 -8.29 20.95 10.97
C ALA A 260 -7.98 22.43 10.64
N ALA A 261 -7.36 22.71 9.50
CA ALA A 261 -7.09 24.06 9.05
C ALA A 261 -8.39 24.87 8.80
N PRO A 262 -8.45 26.17 9.16
CA PRO A 262 -9.60 27.01 8.85
C PRO A 262 -9.84 27.07 7.34
N LEU A 263 -11.04 26.70 6.90
CA LEU A 263 -11.42 26.79 5.49
C LEU A 263 -11.46 28.28 5.09
N ALA A 264 -10.68 28.66 4.08
CA ALA A 264 -10.98 29.86 3.31
C ALA A 264 -12.24 29.55 2.48
N ASP A 265 -13.36 30.23 2.78
CA ASP A 265 -14.67 30.18 2.10
C ASP A 265 -14.86 29.03 1.07
N GLY A 266 -15.25 27.85 1.56
CA GLY A 266 -15.62 26.70 0.74
C GLY A 266 -15.96 25.49 1.62
N GLY A 267 -17.21 25.02 1.56
CA GLY A 267 -17.72 23.97 2.45
C GLY A 267 -17.02 22.61 2.31
N ARG A 268 -17.29 21.70 3.26
CA ARG A 268 -16.85 20.29 3.22
C ARG A 268 -17.68 19.52 2.19
N GLU A 269 -17.04 18.97 1.14
CA GLU A 269 -17.73 18.13 0.14
C GLU A 269 -17.70 16.63 0.52
N MET A 270 -18.77 15.91 0.13
CA MET A 270 -18.87 14.47 0.29
C MET A 270 -18.18 13.74 -0.89
N ILE A 271 -17.37 12.73 -0.59
CA ILE A 271 -16.74 11.87 -1.59
C ILE A 271 -17.81 10.92 -2.14
N HIS A 272 -18.04 10.96 -3.46
CA HIS A 272 -18.90 10.00 -4.16
C HIS A 272 -18.05 8.98 -4.93
N TYR A 273 -18.14 7.71 -4.53
CA TYR A 273 -17.48 6.59 -5.21
C TYR A 273 -18.26 6.22 -6.47
N ARG A 274 -17.62 6.23 -7.64
CA ARG A 274 -18.23 5.85 -8.93
C ARG A 274 -17.79 4.47 -9.39
N ALA A 275 -18.72 3.73 -9.99
CA ALA A 275 -18.53 2.36 -10.48
C ALA A 275 -17.44 2.22 -11.57
N ASP A 276 -17.21 3.24 -12.39
CA ASP A 276 -16.22 3.22 -13.47
C ASP A 276 -14.79 3.53 -13.00
N GLY A 277 -14.58 3.86 -11.72
CA GLY A 277 -13.31 4.39 -11.23
C GLY A 277 -12.96 5.78 -11.79
N ALA A 278 -13.80 6.36 -12.64
CA ALA A 278 -13.69 7.73 -13.16
C ALA A 278 -14.40 8.74 -12.24
N GLY A 279 -14.68 8.34 -10.99
CA GLY A 279 -14.91 9.28 -9.91
C GLY A 279 -13.72 10.23 -9.82
N ALA A 280 -13.88 11.43 -10.39
CA ALA A 280 -13.19 12.60 -9.92
C ALA A 280 -13.57 12.75 -8.44
N GLY A 281 -12.77 12.16 -7.55
CA GLY A 281 -12.77 12.58 -6.17
C GLY A 281 -11.87 13.80 -6.08
N ILE A 282 -12.49 14.93 -5.83
CA ILE A 282 -11.85 16.08 -5.22
C ILE A 282 -11.50 15.60 -3.79
N GLY A 283 -10.21 15.39 -3.54
CA GLY A 283 -9.69 15.38 -2.16
C GLY A 283 -9.78 16.81 -1.61
N LEU A 284 -9.72 16.99 -0.29
CA LEU A 284 -9.66 18.34 0.29
C LEU A 284 -8.58 19.16 -0.44
N VAL A 285 -9.00 20.14 -1.25
CA VAL A 285 -8.10 21.17 -1.78
C VAL A 285 -8.29 22.35 -0.85
N ALA A 286 -7.35 22.55 0.07
CA ALA A 286 -7.06 23.91 0.46
C ALA A 286 -6.56 24.61 -0.81
N VAL A 287 -7.26 25.66 -1.26
CA VAL A 287 -6.74 26.54 -2.32
C VAL A 287 -5.47 27.20 -1.84
#